data_AF-A0A967VSX4-F1
#
_entry.id   AF-A0A967VSX4-F1
#
_cell.length_a   1.000
_cell.length_b   1.000
_cell.length_c   1.000
_cell.angle_alpha   90.00
_cell.angle_beta   90.00
_cell.angle_gamma   90.00
#
_symmetry.space_group_name_H-M   'P 1'
#
loop_
_entity.id
_entity.type
_entity.pdbx_description
1 polymer ?
#
loop_
_entity_poly.entity_id
_entity_poly.type
_entity_poly.pdbx_seq_one_letter_code
_entity_poly.pdbx_strand_id
1 'polypeptide(L)' 'MHCAGCSAAVERALNKLDGVEASVSLPAETATVKYEPERVSVDDLQMAVEHAGYTLHRPP' A
#
# COMPACT_ATOMS: atom_id res chain seq x y z
N MET A 1 -6.15 -7.87 7.92
CA MET A 1 -4.90 -7.51 8.65
C MET A 1 -5.11 -7.74 10.14
N HIS A 2 -4.46 -8.73 10.76
CA HIS A 2 -4.72 -9.11 12.16
C HIS A 2 -3.82 -8.41 13.22
N CYS A 3 -2.88 -7.56 12.81
CA CYS A 3 -1.95 -6.90 13.74
C CYS A 3 -1.62 -5.47 13.32
N ALA A 4 -1.54 -4.56 14.28
CA ALA A 4 -1.18 -3.15 14.07
C ALA A 4 0.22 -2.97 13.43
N GLY A 5 1.10 -3.96 13.57
CA GLY A 5 2.39 -3.98 12.88
C GLY A 5 2.28 -4.23 11.37
N CYS A 6 1.27 -4.99 10.93
CA CYS A 6 1.09 -5.34 9.52
C CYS A 6 0.67 -4.14 8.68
N SER A 7 -0.21 -3.28 9.20
CA SER A 7 -0.62 -2.04 8.52
C SER A 7 0.53 -1.07 8.34
N ALA A 8 1.34 -0.89 9.40
CA ALA A 8 2.51 -0.03 9.36
C ALA A 8 3.58 -0.54 8.38
N ALA A 9 3.71 -1.86 8.21
CA ALA A 9 4.62 -2.44 7.23
C ALA A 9 4.20 -2.11 5.78
N VAL A 10 2.92 -2.28 5.46
CA VAL A 10 2.35 -1.95 4.14
C VAL A 10 2.46 -0.45 3.85
N GLU A 11 2.08 0.39 4.82
CA GLU A 11 2.17 1.84 4.70
C GLU A 11 3.60 2.30 4.41
N ARG A 12 4.58 1.76 5.14
CA ARG A 12 5.99 2.08 4.92
C ARG A 12 6.53 1.55 3.60
N ALA A 13 6.07 0.40 3.13
CA ALA A 13 6.50 -0.16 1.85
C ALA A 13 6.01 0.71 0.68
N LEU A 14 4.78 1.21 0.75
CA LEU A 14 4.19 2.07 -0.26
C LEU A 14 4.79 3.49 -0.25
N ASN A 15 4.95 4.10 0.94
CA ASN A 15 5.55 5.43 1.07
C ASN A 15 7.06 5.48 0.73
N LYS A 16 7.70 4.33 0.46
CA LYS A 16 9.07 4.30 -0.09
C LYS A 16 9.14 4.66 -1.57
N LEU A 17 8.02 4.59 -2.28
CA LEU A 17 7.95 4.93 -3.69
C LEU A 17 7.85 6.45 -3.84
N ASP A 18 8.70 7.03 -4.69
CA ASP A 18 8.71 8.46 -4.96
C ASP A 18 7.41 8.91 -5.64
N GLY A 19 6.70 9.85 -5.02
CA GLY A 19 5.40 10.31 -5.49
C GLY A 19 4.22 9.45 -5.03
N VAL A 20 4.40 8.65 -3.97
CA VAL A 20 3.34 7.85 -3.34
C VAL A 20 3.12 8.30 -1.89
N GLU A 21 1.87 8.61 -1.57
CA GLU A 21 1.36 8.77 -0.22
C GLU A 21 0.38 7.62 0.08
N ALA A 22 0.76 6.73 0.98
CA ALA A 22 -0.11 5.67 1.46
C ALA A 22 -0.49 5.90 2.92
N SER A 23 -1.76 5.63 3.24
CA SER A 23 -2.29 5.63 4.60
C SER A 23 -3.12 4.37 4.83
N VAL A 24 -2.83 3.63 5.90
CA VAL A 24 -3.52 2.37 6.19
C VAL A 24 -4.44 2.51 7.41
N SER A 25 -5.71 2.17 7.23
CA SER A 25 -6.72 2.14 8.29
C SER A 25 -6.94 0.73 8.80
N LEU A 26 -6.40 0.42 9.99
CA LEU A 26 -6.61 -0.86 10.69
C LEU A 26 -8.08 -1.21 10.95
N PRO A 27 -8.96 -0.28 11.39
CA PRO A 27 -10.35 -0.61 11.69
C PRO A 27 -11.15 -1.04 10.44
N ALA A 28 -10.74 -0.52 9.28
CA ALA A 28 -11.39 -0.77 8.00
C ALA A 28 -10.64 -1.81 7.15
N GLU A 29 -9.50 -2.31 7.64
CA GLU A 29 -8.58 -3.19 6.90
C GLU A 29 -8.23 -2.69 5.49
N THR A 30 -8.32 -1.36 5.27
CA THR A 30 -8.22 -0.73 3.96
C THR A 30 -7.00 0.17 3.91
N ALA A 31 -6.24 0.11 2.82
CA ALA A 31 -5.15 1.03 2.52
C ALA A 31 -5.60 2.03 1.46
N THR A 32 -5.47 3.33 1.76
CA THR A 32 -5.68 4.40 0.78
C THR A 32 -4.33 4.81 0.24
N VAL A 33 -4.18 4.76 -1.08
CA VAL A 33 -2.93 5.12 -1.76
C VAL A 33 -3.21 6.24 -2.74
N LYS A 34 -2.54 7.37 -2.55
CA LYS A 34 -2.42 8.45 -3.52
C LYS A 34 -1.07 8.31 -4.18
N TYR A 35 -1.04 8.31 -5.50
CA TYR A 35 0.19 8.21 -6.26
C TYR A 35 0.12 9.10 -7.48
N GLU A 36 1.27 9.57 -7.94
CA GLU A 36 1.41 10.30 -9.19
C GLU A 36 1.53 9.31 -10.36
N PRO A 37 0.52 9.18 -11.24
CA PRO A 37 0.54 8.21 -12.34
C PRO A 37 1.62 8.49 -13.40
N GLU A 38 2.21 9.70 -13.39
CA GLU A 38 3.36 10.05 -14.24
C GLU A 38 4.68 9.48 -13.70
N ARG A 39 4.72 9.05 -12.44
CA ARG A 39 5.92 8.55 -11.74
C ARG A 39 5.81 7.09 -11.32
N VAL A 40 4.64 6.66 -10.91
CA VAL A 40 4.38 5.33 -10.34
C VAL A 40 3.14 4.72 -10.96
N SER A 41 3.24 3.45 -11.34
CA SER A 41 2.15 2.66 -11.89
C SER A 41 1.41 1.92 -10.78
N VAL A 42 0.16 1.52 -11.04
CA VAL A 42 -0.56 0.58 -10.14
C VAL A 42 0.21 -0.72 -9.96
N ASP A 43 0.89 -1.19 -11.01
CA ASP A 43 1.73 -2.39 -10.98
C ASP A 43 2.91 -2.24 -9.99
N ASP A 44 3.57 -1.07 -9.97
CA ASP A 44 4.64 -0.77 -9.02
C ASP A 44 4.13 -0.76 -7.57
N LEU A 45 2.94 -0.21 -7.33
CA LEU A 45 2.29 -0.26 -6.03
C LEU A 45 2.00 -1.71 -5.62
N GLN A 46 1.54 -2.53 -6.56
CA GLN A 46 1.25 -3.94 -6.32
C GLN A 46 2.52 -4.71 -5.97
N MET A 47 3.58 -4.56 -6.76
CA MET A 47 4.88 -5.16 -6.48
C MET A 47 5.43 -4.73 -5.12
N ALA A 48 5.31 -3.46 -4.74
CA ALA A 48 5.77 -2.98 -3.44
C ALA A 48 5.04 -3.63 -2.26
N VAL A 49 3.72 -3.87 -2.42
CA VAL A 49 2.89 -4.55 -1.40
C VAL A 49 3.19 -6.04 -1.37
N GLU A 50 3.40 -6.68 -2.52
CA GLU A 50 3.81 -8.09 -2.62
C GLU A 50 5.20 -8.34 -2.03
N HIS A 51 6.14 -7.42 -2.26
CA HIS A 51 7.47 -7.44 -1.63
C HIS A 51 7.39 -7.30 -0.10
N ALA A 52 6.36 -6.62 0.42
CA ALA A 52 6.07 -6.56 1.84
C ALA A 52 5.38 -7.82 2.38
N GLY A 53 5.04 -8.79 1.52
CA GLY A 53 4.37 -10.04 1.87
C GLY A 53 2.85 -9.94 1.93
N TYR A 54 2.26 -8.96 1.26
CA TYR A 54 0.81 -8.71 1.24
C TYR A 54 0.28 -8.71 -0.20
N THR A 55 -1.01 -8.96 -0.37
CA THR A 55 -1.65 -8.92 -1.69
C THR A 55 -2.65 -7.77 -1.74
N LEU A 56 -2.53 -6.91 -2.76
CA LEU A 56 -3.55 -5.88 -3.02
C LEU A 56 -4.81 -6.54 -3.56
N HIS A 57 -5.90 -6.45 -2.80
CA HIS A 57 -7.22 -6.85 -3.28
C HIS A 57 -8.00 -5.59 -3.65
N ARG A 58 -8.16 -5.32 -4.95
CA ARG A 58 -9.05 -4.25 -5.40
C ARG A 58 -10.51 -4.71 -5.20
N PRO A 59 -11.36 -3.96 -4.48
CA PRO A 59 -12.78 -4.26 -4.47
C PRO A 59 -13.35 -4.14 -5.91
N PRO A 60 -14.37 -4.94 -6.26
CA PRO A 60 -14.99 -4.93 -7.59
C PRO A 60 -15.66 -3.59 -7.91
#